data_AF-K1YJM2-F1
#
_entry.id   AF-K1YJM2-F1
#
_cell.length_a   1.000
_cell.length_b   1.000
_cell.length_c   1.000
_cell.angle_alpha   90.00
_cell.angle_beta   90.00
_cell.angle_gamma   90.00
#
_symmetry.space_group_name_H-M   'P 1'
#
loop_
_entity.id
_entity.type
_entity.pdbx_description
1 polymer ?
#
loop_
_entity_poly.entity_id
_entity_poly.type
_entity_poly.pdbx_seq_one_letter_code
_entity_poly.pdbx_strand_id
1 'polypeptide(L)'
;MTREKFALLQQEYDYIVVAVGTHVPRRLQFPGNEKVLAALDFLKKAKSDAPLPVGKEVVVIGAGNVGCDVACEAYRLGAEKVTLVDIQKPLAFGKEKVAAEALGAQFRWPVLTKEVTDAGLVTASGELIPAQTVIISIGDVPALSFLPESVETVTVGGAAWIATDKAHVTSDSRIL
;
A
#
# COMPACT_ATOMS: atom_id res chain seq x y z
N MET A 1 0.76 15.08 11.93
CA MET A 1 -0.20 15.91 12.69
C MET A 1 -0.25 15.40 14.12
N THR A 2 -0.36 16.26 15.14
CA THR A 2 -0.55 15.84 16.56
C THR A 2 -1.88 16.36 17.08
N ARG A 3 -2.37 15.81 18.20
CA ARG A 3 -3.66 16.23 18.80
C ARG A 3 -3.61 17.69 19.25
N GLU A 4 -2.49 18.16 19.78
CA GLU A 4 -2.30 19.55 20.21
C GLU A 4 -2.36 20.50 19.01
N LYS A 5 -1.66 20.16 17.92
CA LYS A 5 -1.70 20.97 16.68
C LYS A 5 -3.10 21.00 16.07
N PHE A 6 -3.81 19.87 16.10
CA PHE A 6 -5.19 19.82 15.60
C PHE A 6 -6.14 20.67 16.45
N ALA A 7 -6.00 20.63 17.78
CA ALA A 7 -6.80 21.46 18.69
C ALA A 7 -6.58 22.96 18.47
N LEU A 8 -5.36 23.39 18.14
CA LEU A 8 -5.10 24.79 17.75
C LEU A 8 -5.85 25.18 16.47
N LEU A 9 -5.89 24.30 15.47
CA LEU A 9 -6.70 24.54 14.26
C LEU A 9 -8.19 24.67 14.60
N GLN A 10 -8.69 23.89 15.56
CA GLN A 10 -10.09 23.99 16.01
C GLN A 10 -10.38 25.30 16.77
N GLN A 11 -9.37 26.00 17.27
CA GLN A 11 -9.54 27.33 17.86
C GLN A 11 -9.49 28.44 16.81
N GLU A 12 -8.71 28.24 15.75
CA GLU A 12 -8.47 29.24 14.71
C GLU A 12 -9.53 29.24 13.60
N TYR A 13 -10.12 28.08 13.30
CA TYR A 13 -11.05 27.90 12.18
C TYR A 13 -12.41 27.41 12.64
N ASP A 14 -13.48 27.92 12.02
CA ASP A 14 -14.86 27.50 12.29
C ASP A 14 -15.09 26.04 11.91
N TYR A 15 -14.52 25.60 10.78
CA TYR A 15 -14.63 24.26 10.23
C TYR A 15 -13.27 23.71 9.77
N ILE A 16 -13.08 22.40 9.87
CA ILE A 16 -11.87 21.69 9.43
C ILE A 16 -12.25 20.52 8.54
N VAL A 17 -11.58 20.38 7.39
CA VAL A 17 -11.72 19.22 6.50
C VAL A 17 -10.51 18.29 6.65
N VAL A 18 -10.75 17.01 6.90
CA VAL A 18 -9.75 15.96 7.10
C VAL A 18 -9.57 15.14 5.83
N ALA A 19 -8.73 15.65 4.92
CA ALA A 19 -8.40 15.00 3.65
C ALA A 19 -7.03 14.29 3.67
N VAL A 20 -6.71 13.57 4.75
CA VAL A 20 -5.36 12.99 4.97
C VAL A 20 -5.03 11.76 4.14
N GLY A 21 -6.04 11.17 3.49
CA GLY A 21 -5.91 9.94 2.71
C GLY A 21 -5.34 8.77 3.52
N THR A 22 -4.80 7.78 2.82
CA THR A 22 -4.16 6.60 3.42
C THR A 22 -2.66 6.63 3.17
N HIS A 23 -1.87 6.48 4.23
CA HIS A 23 -0.42 6.63 4.16
C HIS A 23 0.35 5.70 5.11
N VAL A 24 -0.36 4.89 5.88
CA VAL A 24 0.23 3.84 6.72
C VAL A 24 0.04 2.52 6.00
N PRO A 25 1.11 1.88 5.51
CA PRO A 25 0.98 0.65 4.75
C PRO A 25 0.56 -0.51 5.63
N ARG A 26 -0.35 -1.34 5.14
CA ARG A 26 -0.68 -2.61 5.80
C ARG A 26 0.54 -3.52 5.78
N ARG A 27 0.76 -4.24 6.88
CA ARG A 27 1.85 -5.20 7.06
C ARG A 27 1.27 -6.56 7.38
N LEU A 28 1.83 -7.60 6.79
CA LEU A 28 1.58 -8.99 7.16
C LEU A 28 2.73 -9.46 8.04
N GLN A 29 2.41 -10.28 9.03
CA GLN A 29 3.41 -10.91 9.87
C GLN A 29 3.77 -12.28 9.28
N PHE A 30 4.96 -12.35 8.70
CA PHE A 30 5.59 -13.60 8.27
C PHE A 30 7.12 -13.49 8.42
N PRO A 31 7.85 -14.60 8.49
CA PRO A 31 9.31 -14.59 8.51
C PRO A 31 9.88 -13.88 7.28
N GLY A 32 10.78 -12.92 7.48
CA GLY A 32 11.37 -12.13 6.39
C GLY A 32 10.58 -10.89 5.97
N ASN A 33 9.52 -10.51 6.70
CA ASN A 33 8.73 -9.30 6.38
C ASN A 33 9.58 -8.01 6.40
N GLU A 34 10.66 -7.98 7.19
CA GLU A 34 11.59 -6.86 7.28
C GLU A 34 12.39 -6.62 5.98
N LYS A 35 12.47 -7.64 5.11
CA LYS A 35 13.10 -7.55 3.78
C LYS A 35 12.16 -6.98 2.72
N VAL A 36 10.88 -6.77 3.04
CA VAL A 36 9.85 -6.39 2.09
C VAL A 36 9.62 -4.89 2.11
N LEU A 37 9.71 -4.27 0.93
CA LEU A 37 9.48 -2.82 0.78
C LEU A 37 7.99 -2.52 0.71
N ALA A 38 7.54 -1.42 1.33
CA ALA A 38 6.18 -0.94 1.12
C ALA A 38 6.05 -0.31 -0.29
N ALA A 39 4.97 -0.62 -0.99
CA ALA A 39 4.69 -0.07 -2.31
C ALA A 39 4.71 1.46 -2.34
N LEU A 40 4.05 2.13 -1.39
CA LEU A 40 4.00 3.58 -1.34
C LEU A 40 5.39 4.20 -1.16
N ASP A 41 6.24 3.61 -0.31
CA ASP A 41 7.61 4.09 -0.08
C ASP A 41 8.49 3.87 -1.31
N PHE A 42 8.34 2.72 -1.96
CA PHE A 42 9.02 2.40 -3.21
C PHE A 42 8.65 3.40 -4.31
N LEU A 43 7.36 3.62 -4.55
CA LEU A 43 6.86 4.53 -5.59
C LEU A 43 7.28 5.98 -5.36
N LYS A 44 7.27 6.45 -4.10
CA LYS A 44 7.75 7.80 -3.74
C LYS A 44 9.23 7.95 -4.10
N LYS A 45 10.06 6.98 -3.71
CA LYS A 45 11.50 7.02 -4.00
C LYS A 45 11.80 6.85 -5.48
N ALA A 46 11.07 5.98 -6.19
CA ALA A 46 11.23 5.77 -7.63
C ALA A 46 11.09 7.07 -8.43
N LYS A 47 10.24 8.00 -7.97
CA LYS A 47 10.00 9.32 -8.58
C LYS A 47 10.92 10.43 -8.07
N SER A 48 11.84 10.13 -7.17
CA SER A 48 12.80 11.09 -6.63
C SER A 48 14.09 11.13 -7.44
N ASP A 49 14.96 12.10 -7.17
CA ASP A 49 16.30 12.21 -7.78
C ASP A 49 17.25 11.07 -7.35
N ALA A 50 16.89 10.29 -6.33
CA ALA A 50 17.66 9.16 -5.82
C ALA A 50 16.79 7.89 -5.69
N PRO A 51 16.41 7.24 -6.82
CA PRO A 51 15.55 6.07 -6.79
C PRO A 51 16.20 4.88 -6.09
N LEU A 52 15.38 4.04 -5.47
CA LEU A 52 15.86 2.78 -4.89
C LEU A 52 16.32 1.83 -6.02
N PRO A 53 17.46 1.15 -5.86
CA PRO A 53 17.82 0.09 -6.79
C PRO A 53 16.83 -1.07 -6.67
N VAL A 54 16.53 -1.69 -7.81
CA VAL A 54 15.76 -2.94 -7.89
C VAL A 54 16.62 -4.04 -8.49
N GLY A 55 16.36 -5.27 -8.08
CA GLY A 55 16.94 -6.45 -8.71
C GLY A 55 16.39 -6.73 -10.09
N LYS A 56 16.95 -7.75 -10.75
CA LYS A 56 16.48 -8.21 -12.07
C LYS A 56 15.15 -8.95 -11.97
N GLU A 57 14.95 -9.68 -10.87
CA GLU A 57 13.70 -10.36 -10.56
C GLU A 57 13.02 -9.71 -9.36
N VAL A 58 11.78 -9.27 -9.56
CA VAL A 58 10.96 -8.57 -8.57
C VAL A 58 9.66 -9.32 -8.35
N VAL A 59 9.28 -9.46 -7.08
CA VAL A 59 7.96 -9.96 -6.69
C VAL A 59 7.17 -8.86 -6.00
N VAL A 60 5.94 -8.65 -6.46
CA VAL A 60 4.98 -7.73 -5.84
C VAL A 60 3.88 -8.54 -5.16
N ILE A 61 3.76 -8.45 -3.84
CA ILE A 61 2.68 -9.05 -3.06
C ILE A 61 1.48 -8.10 -3.12
N GLY A 62 0.45 -8.49 -3.85
CA GLY A 62 -0.76 -7.70 -4.13
C GLY A 62 -0.84 -7.31 -5.60
N ALA A 63 -1.93 -7.71 -6.28
CA ALA A 63 -2.14 -7.51 -7.71
C ALA A 63 -3.31 -6.54 -8.01
N GLY A 64 -3.38 -5.44 -7.26
CA GLY A 64 -4.26 -4.30 -7.55
C GLY A 64 -3.59 -3.26 -8.46
N ASN A 65 -4.27 -2.12 -8.70
CA ASN A 65 -3.74 -1.04 -9.55
C ASN A 65 -2.38 -0.52 -9.05
N VAL A 66 -2.23 -0.30 -7.74
CA VAL A 66 -0.95 0.13 -7.15
C VAL A 66 0.14 -0.93 -7.35
N GLY A 67 -0.20 -2.22 -7.31
CA GLY A 67 0.75 -3.29 -7.62
C GLY A 67 1.24 -3.23 -9.08
N CYS A 68 0.35 -2.87 -10.01
CA CYS A 68 0.70 -2.64 -11.40
C CYS A 68 1.60 -1.41 -11.58
N ASP A 69 1.33 -0.32 -10.86
CA ASP A 69 2.20 0.86 -10.85
C ASP A 69 3.61 0.51 -10.33
N VAL A 70 3.69 -0.27 -9.25
CA VAL A 70 4.95 -0.80 -8.73
C VAL A 70 5.68 -1.62 -9.79
N ALA A 71 4.96 -2.47 -10.53
CA ALA A 71 5.57 -3.28 -11.58
C ALA A 71 6.13 -2.42 -12.72
N CYS A 72 5.37 -1.43 -13.20
CA CYS A 72 5.82 -0.47 -14.21
C CYS A 72 7.08 0.28 -13.76
N GLU A 73 7.10 0.77 -12.52
CA GLU A 73 8.26 1.47 -11.97
C GLU A 73 9.46 0.53 -11.77
N ALA A 74 9.25 -0.72 -11.37
CA ALA A 74 10.31 -1.71 -11.27
C ALA A 74 10.96 -1.97 -12.65
N TYR A 75 10.16 -2.14 -13.71
CA TYR A 75 10.67 -2.26 -15.07
C TYR A 75 11.46 -1.01 -15.50
N ARG A 76 10.92 0.19 -15.24
CA ARG A 76 11.62 1.45 -15.54
C ARG A 76 12.98 1.56 -14.82
N LEU A 77 13.09 0.98 -13.63
CA LEU A 77 14.31 0.95 -12.83
C LEU A 77 15.25 -0.24 -13.16
N GLY A 78 14.94 -1.02 -14.20
CA GLY A 78 15.85 -2.03 -14.76
C GLY A 78 15.57 -3.47 -14.32
N ALA A 79 14.42 -3.74 -13.71
CA ALA A 79 13.93 -5.11 -13.55
C ALA A 79 13.68 -5.76 -14.92
N GLU A 80 13.96 -7.05 -15.04
CA GLU A 80 13.76 -7.84 -16.26
C GLU A 80 12.54 -8.75 -16.15
N LYS A 81 12.19 -9.15 -14.91
CA LYS A 81 11.04 -9.99 -14.62
C LYS A 81 10.32 -9.49 -13.39
N VAL A 82 9.04 -9.14 -13.55
CA VAL A 82 8.18 -8.74 -12.44
C VAL A 82 7.00 -9.69 -12.34
N THR A 83 6.84 -10.30 -11.16
CA THR A 83 5.71 -11.19 -10.85
C THR A 83 4.84 -10.58 -9.77
N LEU A 84 3.58 -10.30 -10.09
CA LEU A 84 2.57 -9.91 -9.11
C LEU A 84 1.88 -11.18 -8.60
N VAL A 85 1.85 -11.33 -7.28
CA VAL A 85 1.20 -12.47 -6.61
C VAL A 85 0.02 -11.97 -5.78
N ASP A 86 -1.07 -12.72 -5.78
CA ASP A 86 -2.25 -12.38 -4.98
C ASP A 86 -2.95 -13.65 -4.46
N ILE A 87 -3.58 -13.54 -3.30
CA ILE A 87 -4.39 -14.62 -2.72
C ILE A 87 -5.70 -14.82 -3.48
N GLN A 88 -6.17 -13.77 -4.18
CA GLN A 88 -7.40 -13.75 -4.95
C GLN A 88 -7.13 -13.41 -6.41
N LYS A 89 -8.16 -13.50 -7.26
CA LYS A 89 -8.07 -13.03 -8.63
C LYS A 89 -7.67 -11.54 -8.64
N PRO A 90 -6.64 -11.12 -9.40
CA PRO A 90 -6.17 -9.74 -9.45
C PRO A 90 -7.33 -8.77 -9.66
N LEU A 91 -7.41 -7.80 -8.75
CA LEU A 91 -8.39 -6.71 -8.82
C LEU A 91 -7.92 -5.58 -9.74
N ALA A 92 -6.68 -5.62 -10.24
CA ALA A 92 -6.20 -4.65 -11.19
C ALA A 92 -7.05 -4.63 -12.48
N PHE A 93 -7.33 -3.43 -12.97
CA PHE A 93 -8.12 -3.21 -14.18
C PHE A 93 -7.62 -1.98 -14.93
N GLY A 94 -8.21 -1.71 -16.09
CA GLY A 94 -7.99 -0.45 -16.79
C GLY A 94 -6.55 -0.28 -17.30
N LYS A 95 -6.08 0.97 -17.28
CA LYS A 95 -4.82 1.37 -17.92
C LYS A 95 -3.60 0.83 -17.19
N GLU A 96 -3.69 0.77 -15.87
CA GLU A 96 -2.63 0.33 -14.96
C GLU A 96 -2.27 -1.13 -15.24
N LYS A 97 -3.29 -2.00 -15.33
CA LYS A 97 -3.09 -3.40 -15.68
C LYS A 97 -2.51 -3.57 -17.09
N VAL A 98 -3.10 -2.90 -18.08
CA VAL A 98 -2.64 -2.98 -19.48
C VAL A 98 -1.20 -2.53 -19.62
N ALA A 99 -0.80 -1.45 -18.94
CA ALA A 99 0.58 -0.96 -18.96
C ALA A 99 1.55 -1.99 -18.36
N ALA A 100 1.21 -2.59 -17.21
CA ALA A 100 2.04 -3.62 -16.59
C ALA A 100 2.17 -4.87 -17.48
N GLU A 101 1.07 -5.35 -18.06
CA GLU A 101 1.08 -6.50 -18.98
C GLU A 101 1.89 -6.21 -20.25
N ALA A 102 1.80 -5.00 -20.80
CA ALA A 102 2.57 -4.59 -21.98
C ALA A 102 4.10 -4.57 -21.72
N LEU A 103 4.52 -4.37 -20.47
CA LEU A 103 5.92 -4.47 -20.04
C LEU A 103 6.34 -5.92 -19.68
N GLY A 104 5.42 -6.88 -19.75
CA GLY A 104 5.68 -8.30 -19.49
C GLY A 104 5.39 -8.74 -18.04
N ALA A 105 4.67 -7.95 -17.25
CA ALA A 105 4.32 -8.32 -15.89
C ALA A 105 3.50 -9.61 -15.84
N GLN A 106 3.89 -10.54 -14.97
CA GLN A 106 3.22 -11.82 -14.80
C GLN A 106 2.32 -11.79 -13.57
N PHE A 107 1.10 -12.26 -13.70
CA PHE A 107 0.13 -12.32 -12.60
C PHE A 107 -0.05 -13.77 -12.16
N ARG A 108 0.09 -14.04 -10.85
CA ARG A 108 -0.07 -15.39 -10.28
C ARG A 108 -1.04 -15.37 -9.10
N TRP A 109 -2.06 -16.20 -9.18
CA TRP A 109 -3.04 -16.41 -8.12
C TRP A 109 -3.65 -17.82 -8.24
N PRO A 110 -4.13 -18.43 -7.14
CA PRO A 110 -3.96 -17.97 -5.76
C PRO A 110 -2.54 -18.25 -5.25
N VAL A 111 -1.92 -17.27 -4.59
CA VAL A 111 -0.59 -17.40 -3.96
C VAL A 111 -0.64 -16.81 -2.57
N LEU A 112 -0.43 -17.64 -1.55
CA LEU A 112 -0.25 -17.22 -0.17
C LEU A 112 1.24 -17.17 0.15
N THR A 113 1.72 -16.06 0.73
CA THR A 113 3.10 -15.91 1.17
C THR A 113 3.32 -16.64 2.50
N LYS A 114 4.32 -17.52 2.55
CA LYS A 114 4.77 -18.16 3.79
C LYS A 114 5.89 -17.38 4.45
N GLU A 115 6.90 -17.01 3.67
CA GLU A 115 8.08 -16.27 4.13
C GLU A 115 8.78 -15.58 2.94
N VAL A 116 9.69 -14.66 3.25
CA VAL A 116 10.61 -14.05 2.29
C VAL A 116 12.04 -14.31 2.73
N THR A 117 12.84 -14.83 1.81
CA THR A 117 14.25 -15.16 2.03
C THR A 117 15.13 -14.33 1.10
N ASP A 118 16.45 -14.44 1.22
CA ASP A 118 17.38 -13.80 0.29
C ASP A 118 17.28 -14.36 -1.15
N ALA A 119 16.70 -15.55 -1.32
CA ALA A 119 16.45 -16.14 -2.62
C ALA A 119 15.14 -15.67 -3.26
N GLY A 120 14.22 -15.07 -2.50
CA GLY A 120 12.93 -14.59 -2.98
C GLY A 120 11.75 -14.98 -2.08
N LEU A 121 10.56 -15.02 -2.66
CA LEU A 121 9.30 -15.29 -1.95
C LEU A 121 9.03 -16.79 -1.91
N VAL A 122 8.81 -17.35 -0.72
CA VAL A 122 8.37 -18.74 -0.54
C VAL A 122 6.87 -18.75 -0.30
N THR A 123 6.15 -19.51 -1.11
CA THR A 123 4.71 -19.66 -1.03
C THR A 123 4.30 -20.67 0.06
N ALA A 124 3.03 -20.66 0.46
CA ALA A 124 2.47 -21.63 1.41
C ALA A 124 2.55 -23.08 0.92
N SER A 125 2.59 -23.33 -0.40
CA SER A 125 2.80 -24.66 -0.97
C SER A 125 4.27 -25.11 -0.98
N GLY A 126 5.21 -24.24 -0.56
CA GLY A 126 6.64 -24.51 -0.55
C GLY A 126 7.37 -24.17 -1.86
N GLU A 127 6.67 -23.63 -2.86
CA GLU A 127 7.30 -23.12 -4.08
C GLU A 127 8.09 -21.84 -3.78
N LEU A 128 9.33 -21.76 -4.27
CA LEU A 128 10.13 -20.53 -4.30
C LEU A 128 9.86 -19.76 -5.59
N ILE A 129 9.52 -18.49 -5.46
CA ILE A 129 9.48 -17.50 -6.55
C ILE A 129 10.76 -16.65 -6.43
N PRO A 130 11.76 -16.86 -7.30
CA PRO A 130 13.02 -16.13 -7.23
C PRO A 130 12.82 -14.62 -7.36
N ALA A 131 13.43 -13.87 -6.46
CA ALA A 131 13.42 -12.42 -6.48
C ALA A 131 14.56 -11.86 -5.64
N GLN A 132 15.22 -10.82 -6.14
CA GLN A 132 16.17 -10.04 -5.33
C GLN A 132 15.47 -8.82 -4.67
N THR A 133 14.25 -8.50 -5.10
CA THR A 133 13.45 -7.42 -4.50
C THR A 133 12.01 -7.90 -4.32
N VAL A 134 11.49 -7.76 -3.10
CA VAL A 134 10.10 -8.08 -2.79
C VAL A 134 9.41 -6.81 -2.27
N ILE A 135 8.25 -6.49 -2.85
CA ILE A 135 7.49 -5.29 -2.54
C ILE A 135 6.07 -5.71 -2.13
N ILE A 136 5.51 -5.13 -1.06
CA ILE A 136 4.15 -5.40 -0.61
C ILE A 136 3.22 -4.22 -0.91
N SER A 137 2.09 -4.54 -1.56
CA SER A 137 1.08 -3.62 -2.09
C SER A 137 -0.34 -4.11 -1.75
N ILE A 138 -0.61 -4.40 -0.48
CA ILE A 138 -1.91 -4.92 -0.01
C ILE A 138 -2.82 -3.84 0.60
N GLY A 139 -2.55 -2.56 0.27
CA GLY A 139 -3.31 -1.40 0.71
C GLY A 139 -2.70 -0.68 1.92
N ASP A 140 -3.23 0.52 2.15
CA ASP A 140 -2.80 1.45 3.18
C ASP A 140 -4.02 1.87 4.02
N VAL A 141 -3.75 2.39 5.22
CA VAL A 141 -4.75 2.87 6.18
C VAL A 141 -4.39 4.30 6.61
N PRO A 142 -5.36 5.09 7.11
CA PRO A 142 -5.07 6.44 7.58
C PRO A 142 -4.40 6.42 8.96
N ALA A 143 -3.49 7.36 9.24
CA ALA A 143 -3.06 7.63 10.61
C ALA A 143 -4.01 8.66 11.25
N LEU A 144 -4.80 8.22 12.23
CA LEU A 144 -5.88 9.04 12.81
C LEU A 144 -5.65 9.44 14.28
N SER A 145 -4.45 9.22 14.83
CA SER A 145 -4.15 9.48 16.25
C SER A 145 -4.27 10.96 16.66
N PHE A 146 -4.30 11.88 15.69
CA PHE A 146 -4.47 13.31 15.94
C PHE A 146 -5.93 13.73 16.14
N LEU A 147 -6.90 12.89 15.75
CA LEU A 147 -8.31 13.24 15.85
C LEU A 147 -8.75 13.40 17.31
N PRO A 148 -9.64 14.36 17.61
CA PRO A 148 -10.26 14.47 18.91
C PRO A 148 -11.26 13.34 19.14
N GLU A 149 -11.62 13.10 20.40
CA GLU A 149 -12.61 12.08 20.77
C GLU A 149 -14.01 12.38 20.27
N SER A 150 -14.29 13.63 19.90
CA SER A 150 -15.55 14.04 19.26
C SER A 150 -15.74 13.46 17.86
N VAL A 151 -14.68 12.94 17.21
CA VAL A 151 -14.74 12.30 15.90
C VAL A 151 -14.74 10.78 16.06
N GLU A 152 -15.89 10.19 15.77
CA GLU A 152 -16.10 8.75 15.78
C GLU A 152 -15.34 8.07 14.64
N THR A 153 -14.86 6.87 14.92
CA THR A 153 -14.21 6.02 13.93
C THR A 153 -14.88 4.65 13.89
N VAL A 154 -14.89 4.04 12.71
CA VAL A 154 -15.34 2.67 12.49
C VAL A 154 -14.14 1.79 12.17
N THR A 155 -14.12 0.56 12.72
CA THR A 155 -13.08 -0.41 12.40
C THR A 155 -13.47 -1.23 11.18
N VAL A 156 -12.68 -1.13 10.10
CA VAL A 156 -12.87 -1.92 8.86
C VAL A 156 -11.56 -2.59 8.49
N GLY A 157 -11.59 -3.93 8.38
CA GLY A 157 -10.41 -4.73 8.07
C GLY A 157 -9.27 -4.53 9.07
N GLY A 158 -9.58 -4.39 10.36
CA GLY A 158 -8.59 -4.24 11.44
C GLY A 158 -7.95 -2.85 11.56
N ALA A 159 -8.44 -1.84 10.85
CA ALA A 159 -7.97 -0.46 10.96
C ALA A 159 -9.12 0.52 11.19
N ALA A 160 -8.83 1.64 11.85
CA ALA A 160 -9.79 2.70 12.10
C ALA A 160 -9.96 3.60 10.86
N TRP A 161 -11.19 3.97 10.58
CA TRP A 161 -11.59 4.88 9.51
C TRP A 161 -12.53 5.94 10.08
N ILE A 162 -12.47 7.17 9.59
CA ILE A 162 -13.38 8.23 10.02
C ILE A 162 -14.81 7.83 9.64
N ALA A 163 -15.70 7.82 10.61
CA ALA A 163 -17.12 7.58 10.36
C ALA A 163 -17.76 8.88 9.87
N THR A 164 -18.51 8.81 8.77
CA THR A 164 -19.27 9.94 8.25
C THR A 164 -20.69 9.54 7.91
N ASP A 165 -21.60 10.51 7.90
CA ASP A 165 -22.91 10.35 7.29
C ASP A 165 -22.83 10.38 5.75
N LYS A 166 -24.00 10.36 5.09
CA LYS A 166 -24.09 10.41 3.62
C LYS A 166 -23.68 11.76 3.01
N ALA A 167 -23.62 12.81 3.81
CA ALA A 167 -23.16 14.13 3.41
C ALA A 167 -21.66 14.32 3.70
N HIS A 168 -20.95 13.28 4.15
CA HIS A 168 -19.54 13.30 4.53
C HIS A 168 -19.25 14.19 5.75
N VAL A 169 -20.22 14.33 6.65
CA VAL A 169 -20.03 15.03 7.93
C VAL A 169 -19.66 14.01 9.01
N THR A 170 -18.70 14.35 9.88
CA THR A 170 -18.32 13.49 11.01
C THR A 170 -19.29 13.64 12.19
N SER A 171 -19.08 12.90 13.28
CA SER A 171 -19.83 13.10 14.53
C SER A 171 -19.57 14.45 15.21
N ASP A 172 -18.53 15.18 14.78
CA ASP A 172 -18.29 16.56 15.17
C ASP A 172 -18.73 17.50 14.02
N SER A 173 -19.77 18.30 14.27
CA SER A 173 -20.35 19.20 13.26
C SER A 173 -19.38 20.24 12.68
N ARG A 174 -18.21 20.45 13.32
CA ARG A 174 -17.17 21.36 12.87
C ARG A 174 -16.05 20.64 12.09
N ILE A 175 -16.10 19.32 11.98
CA ILE A 175 -15.08 18.50 11.32
C ILE A 175 -15.74 17.66 10.21
N LEU A 176 -15.17 17.75 9.00
CA LEU A 176 -15.61 17.04 7.79
C LEU A 176 -14.54 16.07 7.31
#